data_AF-A0A7C3L600-F1
#
_entry.id   AF-A0A7C3L600-F1
#
_cell.length_a   1.000
_cell.length_b   1.000
_cell.length_c   1.000
_cell.angle_alpha   90.00
_cell.angle_beta   90.00
_cell.angle_gamma   90.00
#
_symmetry.space_group_name_H-M   'P 1'
#
loop_
_entity.id
_entity.type
_entity.pdbx_description
1 polymer ?
#
loop_
_entity_poly.entity_id
_entity_poly.type
_entity_poly.pdbx_seq_one_letter_code
_entity_poly.pdbx_strand_id
1 'polypeptide(L)'
;MKRWSDEQGLALIMAVVILLLFAIMAVLMAALVSTDSDISLYQFRSGEALYIAIAGQQYTMMQTYPNYSRPPYSTRGGTPQVNLGSGGFTVDPPAVLSPGITNVAVTVPAVCLDRGNVVNCNTLFSAPGRILIESELIDYTGVGIANFTGATRGVDGSLAVAHAIDQGIYRATGLTAGVTNAAATIPVVSTAGFTIPGTIKIDQEFLYCTGTVGGFSGCTRGTQGSQAIAHNALATAIQVPITVRATVATGIVGNAQRILQAQTGVYRDSWAVGNTATLIRWNGINWDTVTSPVAVNLNSAFLLDTNSDGAADEGWAVGNRRGCANPGLTILRWNGVSWACPGGLPVVDQNLNSV
;
A
#
# COMPACT_ATOMS: atom_id res chain seq x y z
N MET A 1 28.80 78.45 32.25
CA MET A 1 28.46 77.43 31.23
C MET A 1 28.25 76.09 31.92
N LYS A 2 27.00 75.67 32.09
CA LYS A 2 26.66 74.35 32.62
C LYS A 2 26.82 73.37 31.45
N ARG A 3 27.92 72.61 31.40
CA ARG A 3 28.05 71.49 30.46
C ARG A 3 26.96 70.49 30.81
N TRP A 4 25.92 70.39 29.98
CA TRP A 4 25.03 69.24 30.01
C TRP A 4 25.92 68.06 29.63
N SER A 5 26.07 67.09 30.53
CA SER A 5 26.85 65.89 30.20
C SER A 5 26.11 65.12 29.11
N ASP A 6 26.83 64.67 28.09
CA ASP A 6 26.31 63.85 26.98
C ASP A 6 25.65 62.53 27.45
N GLU A 7 25.71 62.24 28.75
CA GLU A 7 25.15 61.07 29.45
C GLU A 7 23.61 60.99 29.38
N GLN A 8 22.90 62.12 29.36
CA GLN A 8 21.42 62.09 29.27
C GLN A 8 20.92 61.69 27.88
N GLY A 9 21.63 62.10 26.82
CA GLY A 9 21.34 61.68 25.45
C GLY A 9 21.64 60.20 25.22
N LEU A 10 22.79 59.72 25.75
CA LEU A 10 23.17 58.31 25.74
C LEU A 10 22.17 57.42 26.49
N ALA A 11 21.68 57.84 27.66
CA ALA A 11 20.69 57.09 28.43
C ALA A 11 19.35 56.95 27.68
N LEU A 12 18.90 58.00 26.99
CA LEU A 12 17.68 57.95 26.18
C LEU A 12 17.85 57.02 24.97
N ILE A 13 18.98 57.11 24.25
CA ILE A 13 19.28 56.23 23.11
C ILE A 13 19.33 54.77 23.56
N MET A 14 20.00 54.48 24.69
CA MET A 14 20.05 53.13 25.26
C MET A 14 18.67 52.61 25.66
N ALA A 15 17.81 53.45 26.25
CA ALA A 15 16.44 53.06 26.60
C ALA A 15 15.60 52.70 25.35
N VAL A 16 15.71 53.50 24.28
CA VAL A 16 15.02 53.22 23.01
C VAL A 16 15.54 51.94 22.35
N VAL A 17 16.85 51.71 22.34
CA VAL A 17 17.45 50.48 21.82
C VAL A 17 17.00 49.25 22.62
N ILE A 18 16.95 49.35 23.95
CA ILE A 18 16.47 48.26 24.81
C ILE A 18 14.98 47.97 24.54
N LEU A 19 14.14 48.99 24.41
CA LEU A 19 12.72 48.82 24.07
C LEU A 19 12.52 48.19 22.69
N LEU A 20 13.32 48.60 21.69
CA LEU A 20 13.33 47.98 20.37
C LEU A 20 13.76 46.51 20.44
N LEU A 21 14.79 46.18 21.22
CA LEU A 21 15.23 44.80 21.42
C LEU A 21 14.14 43.96 22.09
N PHE A 22 13.45 44.47 23.12
CA PHE A 22 12.33 43.76 23.75
C PHE A 22 11.14 43.58 22.80
N ALA A 23 10.83 44.58 21.97
CA ALA A 23 9.77 44.46 20.97
C ALA A 23 10.11 43.40 19.91
N ILE A 24 11.36 43.38 19.42
CA ILE A 24 11.83 42.37 18.48
C ILE A 24 11.80 40.97 19.13
N MET A 25 12.28 40.83 20.36
CA MET A 25 12.25 39.57 21.10
C MET A 25 10.83 39.07 21.36
N ALA A 26 9.88 39.96 21.68
CA ALA A 26 8.47 39.60 21.84
C ALA A 26 7.85 39.08 20.52
N VAL A 27 8.13 39.75 19.39
CA VAL A 27 7.68 39.29 18.07
C VAL A 27 8.31 37.95 17.70
N LEU A 28 9.60 37.77 17.95
CA LEU A 28 10.30 36.50 17.70
C LEU A 28 9.76 35.36 18.56
N MET A 29 9.48 35.61 19.84
CA MET A 29 8.88 34.61 20.73
C MET A 29 7.46 34.24 20.30
N ALA A 30 6.63 35.22 19.90
CA ALA A 30 5.30 34.96 19.37
C ALA A 30 5.34 34.16 18.07
N ALA A 31 6.26 34.51 17.16
CA ALA A 31 6.46 33.78 15.91
C ALA A 31 6.89 32.33 16.18
N LEU A 32 7.88 32.11 17.04
CA LEU A 32 8.38 30.78 17.40
C LEU A 32 7.27 29.88 17.97
N VAL A 33 6.48 30.39 18.91
CA VAL A 33 5.37 29.63 19.51
C VAL A 33 4.30 29.28 18.47
N SER A 34 3.96 30.20 17.57
CA SER A 34 2.98 29.91 16.51
C SER A 34 3.48 28.87 15.51
N THR A 35 4.72 28.97 15.02
CA THR A 35 5.25 28.06 14.01
C THR A 35 5.46 26.66 14.56
N ASP A 36 5.95 26.54 15.80
CA ASP A 36 6.14 25.23 16.44
C ASP A 36 4.79 24.55 16.73
N SER A 37 3.75 25.34 17.06
CA SER A 37 2.38 24.84 17.23
C SER A 37 1.80 24.30 15.92
N ASP A 38 2.02 24.98 14.80
CA ASP A 38 1.56 24.52 13.50
C ASP A 38 2.30 23.25 13.06
N ILE A 39 3.63 23.21 13.19
CA ILE A 39 4.44 22.03 12.82
C ILE A 39 4.04 20.80 13.64
N SER A 40 3.84 20.95 14.95
CA SER A 40 3.43 19.84 15.82
C SER A 40 2.03 19.33 15.47
N LEU A 41 1.08 20.22 15.18
CA LEU A 41 -0.25 19.86 14.68
C LEU A 41 -0.17 19.16 13.33
N TYR A 42 0.63 19.66 12.39
CA TYR A 42 0.88 19.01 11.10
C TYR A 42 1.42 17.60 11.30
N GLN A 43 2.45 17.41 12.11
CA GLN A 43 3.03 16.10 12.38
C GLN A 43 1.99 15.12 12.95
N PHE A 44 1.19 15.57 13.92
CA PHE A 44 0.11 14.77 14.51
C PHE A 44 -0.94 14.35 13.48
N ARG A 45 -1.52 15.32 12.75
CA ARG A 45 -2.53 15.08 11.71
C ARG A 45 -2.00 14.22 10.56
N SER A 46 -0.71 14.31 10.31
CA SER A 46 -0.07 13.51 9.27
C SER A 46 0.17 12.06 9.68
N GLY A 47 0.28 11.76 10.97
CA GLY A 47 0.19 10.40 11.51
C GLY A 47 -1.21 9.83 11.32
N GLU A 48 -2.26 10.58 11.62
CA GLU A 48 -3.65 10.17 11.37
C GLU A 48 -3.89 9.87 9.89
N ALA A 49 -3.42 10.74 8.99
CA ALA A 49 -3.49 10.52 7.55
C ALA A 49 -2.76 9.24 7.12
N LEU A 50 -1.65 8.86 7.76
CA LEU A 50 -0.95 7.62 7.45
C LEU A 50 -1.81 6.41 7.77
N TYR A 51 -2.43 6.37 8.96
CA TYR A 51 -3.32 5.28 9.35
C TYR A 51 -4.55 5.19 8.45
N ILE A 52 -5.13 6.32 8.04
CA ILE A 52 -6.25 6.37 7.09
C ILE A 52 -5.81 5.84 5.71
N ALA A 53 -4.60 6.17 5.25
CA ALA A 53 -4.08 5.66 3.97
C ALA A 53 -3.85 4.14 4.02
N ILE A 54 -3.35 3.61 5.14
CA ILE A 54 -3.19 2.16 5.36
C ILE A 54 -4.55 1.47 5.40
N ALA A 55 -5.54 2.06 6.08
CA ALA A 55 -6.91 1.55 6.09
C ALA A 55 -7.53 1.55 4.67
N GLY A 56 -7.29 2.61 3.90
CA GLY A 56 -7.73 2.68 2.51
C GLY A 56 -7.08 1.62 1.61
N GLN A 57 -5.79 1.35 1.83
CA GLN A 57 -5.11 0.23 1.21
C GLN A 57 -5.80 -1.10 1.55
N GLN A 58 -6.08 -1.37 2.82
CA GLN A 58 -6.78 -2.60 3.23
C GLN A 58 -8.19 -2.70 2.60
N TYR A 59 -8.93 -1.60 2.58
CA TYR A 59 -10.26 -1.54 1.98
C TYR A 59 -10.24 -1.91 0.50
N THR A 60 -9.29 -1.36 -0.25
CA THR A 60 -9.13 -1.69 -1.68
C THR A 60 -8.78 -3.14 -1.89
N MET A 61 -7.97 -3.74 -1.02
CA MET A 61 -7.59 -5.14 -1.12
C MET A 61 -8.80 -6.07 -0.98
N MET A 62 -9.77 -5.74 -0.12
CA MET A 62 -11.00 -6.54 0.04
C MET A 62 -11.97 -6.40 -1.15
N GLN A 63 -12.07 -5.21 -1.75
CA GLN A 63 -13.03 -4.91 -2.81
C GLN A 63 -12.55 -5.31 -4.21
N THR A 64 -11.23 -5.33 -4.43
CA THR A 64 -10.63 -5.46 -5.77
C THR A 64 -10.50 -6.93 -6.23
N TYR A 65 -10.72 -7.92 -5.36
CA TYR A 65 -10.61 -9.34 -5.72
C TYR A 65 -11.99 -10.02 -5.69
N PRO A 66 -12.37 -10.86 -6.69
CA PRO A 66 -11.56 -11.34 -7.83
C PRO A 66 -11.67 -10.52 -9.13
N ASN A 67 -12.59 -9.56 -9.24
CA ASN A 67 -12.97 -8.97 -10.54
C ASN A 67 -12.39 -7.57 -10.82
N TYR A 68 -11.45 -7.09 -10.00
CA TYR A 68 -10.85 -5.74 -10.09
C TYR A 68 -11.89 -4.62 -10.25
N SER A 69 -13.12 -4.89 -9.80
CA SER A 69 -14.31 -4.10 -10.04
C SER A 69 -14.58 -3.24 -8.82
N ARG A 70 -14.34 -1.92 -8.96
CA ARG A 70 -14.87 -0.85 -8.10
C ARG A 70 -14.49 -0.88 -6.59
N PRO A 71 -13.45 -0.13 -6.18
CA PRO A 71 -13.48 0.73 -5.01
C PRO A 71 -13.91 2.15 -5.44
N PRO A 72 -14.13 3.13 -4.54
CA PRO A 72 -14.39 4.50 -4.95
C PRO A 72 -13.11 5.08 -5.56
N TYR A 73 -12.92 4.81 -6.85
CA TYR A 73 -11.86 5.41 -7.64
C TYR A 73 -12.09 6.92 -7.66
N SER A 74 -11.05 7.73 -7.43
CA SER A 74 -11.17 9.16 -7.65
C SER A 74 -11.65 9.37 -9.07
N THR A 75 -12.85 9.89 -9.23
CA THR A 75 -13.26 10.43 -10.51
C THR A 75 -12.35 11.62 -10.77
N ARG A 76 -11.29 11.42 -11.56
CA ARG A 76 -10.58 12.53 -12.20
C ARG A 76 -9.92 13.53 -11.23
N GLY A 77 -9.39 13.07 -10.10
CA GLY A 77 -8.76 13.95 -9.09
C GLY A 77 -9.76 14.75 -8.23
N GLY A 78 -11.07 14.48 -8.37
CA GLY A 78 -12.11 14.91 -7.43
C GLY A 78 -12.38 13.83 -6.38
N THR A 79 -12.94 14.22 -5.23
CA THR A 79 -13.15 13.40 -4.02
C THR A 79 -14.42 12.52 -4.08
N PRO A 80 -14.30 11.21 -4.34
CA PRO A 80 -15.06 10.20 -3.63
C PRO A 80 -14.16 9.68 -2.51
N GLN A 81 -14.26 10.35 -1.36
CA GLN A 81 -13.57 9.89 -0.15
C GLN A 81 -14.44 8.86 0.55
N VAL A 82 -13.87 7.70 0.87
CA VAL A 82 -14.41 6.95 2.00
C VAL A 82 -14.08 7.77 3.24
N ASN A 83 -15.09 8.45 3.78
CA ASN A 83 -14.94 9.26 4.97
C ASN A 83 -14.80 8.36 6.19
N LEU A 84 -13.73 8.55 6.96
CA LEU A 84 -13.42 7.85 8.20
C LEU A 84 -13.37 8.86 9.36
N GLY A 85 -14.45 9.62 9.55
CA GLY A 85 -14.53 10.64 10.59
C GLY A 85 -13.78 11.92 10.21
N SER A 86 -12.64 12.21 10.85
CA SER A 86 -11.86 13.45 10.71
C SER A 86 -11.12 13.61 9.37
N GLY A 87 -11.13 12.58 8.53
CA GLY A 87 -10.54 12.60 7.20
C GLY A 87 -11.07 11.47 6.33
N GLY A 88 -10.48 11.31 5.15
CA GLY A 88 -10.87 10.24 4.23
C GLY A 88 -9.75 9.88 3.27
N PHE A 89 -9.92 8.76 2.55
CA PHE A 89 -8.98 8.31 1.54
C PHE A 89 -9.60 8.23 0.15
N THR A 90 -8.76 8.42 -0.88
CA THR A 90 -9.05 8.12 -2.28
C THR A 90 -8.08 7.08 -2.81
N VAL A 91 -8.48 6.37 -3.87
CA VAL A 91 -7.73 5.26 -4.45
C VAL A 91 -7.63 5.46 -5.96
N ASP A 92 -6.41 5.44 -6.46
CA ASP A 92 -6.10 5.76 -7.85
C ASP A 92 -5.32 4.61 -8.50
N PRO A 93 -5.87 3.91 -9.51
CA PRO A 93 -5.10 3.01 -10.36
C PRO A 93 -4.17 3.82 -11.29
N PRO A 94 -3.28 3.18 -12.08
CA PRO A 94 -2.36 3.88 -12.98
C PRO A 94 -3.07 4.68 -14.06
N ALA A 95 -4.28 4.26 -14.43
CA ALA A 95 -5.18 5.03 -15.26
C ALA A 95 -6.64 4.62 -15.02
N VAL A 96 -7.58 5.50 -15.36
CA VAL A 96 -9.02 5.24 -15.33
C VAL A 96 -9.67 5.56 -16.67
N LEU A 97 -10.72 4.84 -17.05
CA LEU A 97 -11.47 5.09 -18.29
C LEU A 97 -12.15 6.46 -18.31
N SER A 98 -12.04 7.18 -19.44
CA SER A 98 -12.68 8.50 -19.59
C SER A 98 -13.02 8.87 -21.06
N PRO A 99 -14.24 8.61 -21.58
CA PRO A 99 -15.43 7.96 -21.00
C PRO A 99 -15.36 6.41 -21.00
N GLY A 100 -16.45 5.75 -20.59
CA GLY A 100 -16.61 4.30 -20.76
C GLY A 100 -16.58 3.87 -22.23
N ILE A 101 -16.29 2.59 -22.46
CA ILE A 101 -16.10 2.01 -23.81
C ILE A 101 -17.12 0.91 -24.10
N THR A 102 -17.47 0.75 -25.38
CA THR A 102 -18.33 -0.34 -25.85
C THR A 102 -17.53 -1.59 -26.16
N ASN A 103 -18.24 -2.70 -26.39
CA ASN A 103 -17.60 -3.97 -26.68
C ASN A 103 -16.93 -4.06 -28.08
N VAL A 104 -16.92 -2.98 -28.87
CA VAL A 104 -16.21 -2.88 -30.17
C VAL A 104 -15.30 -1.65 -30.27
N ALA A 105 -15.00 -0.98 -29.15
CA ALA A 105 -14.11 0.17 -29.14
C ALA A 105 -12.68 -0.18 -29.60
N VAL A 106 -12.15 0.63 -30.52
CA VAL A 106 -10.76 0.55 -31.06
C VAL A 106 -9.82 1.62 -30.49
N THR A 107 -10.38 2.52 -29.68
CA THR A 107 -9.67 3.52 -28.89
C THR A 107 -10.16 3.40 -27.46
N VAL A 108 -9.24 3.39 -26.50
CA VAL A 108 -9.53 3.33 -25.07
C VAL A 108 -9.18 4.69 -24.46
N PRO A 109 -10.17 5.56 -24.20
CA PRO A 109 -9.95 6.86 -23.58
C PRO A 109 -9.56 6.70 -22.11
N ALA A 110 -8.56 7.45 -21.64
CA ALA A 110 -8.03 7.28 -20.30
C ALA A 110 -7.55 8.59 -19.66
N VAL A 111 -7.69 8.69 -18.33
CA VAL A 111 -6.94 9.62 -17.49
C VAL A 111 -5.87 8.83 -16.78
N CYS A 112 -4.61 9.16 -17.03
CA CYS A 112 -3.46 8.50 -16.42
C CYS A 112 -3.00 9.23 -15.16
N LEU A 113 -2.61 8.45 -14.15
CA LEU A 113 -2.34 8.92 -12.79
C LEU A 113 -0.96 8.42 -12.33
N ASP A 114 -0.05 9.34 -12.03
CA ASP A 114 1.20 9.03 -11.33
C ASP A 114 1.10 9.49 -9.88
N ARG A 115 1.11 8.52 -8.96
CA ARG A 115 0.93 8.76 -7.52
C ARG A 115 -0.33 9.58 -7.24
N GLY A 116 -1.40 9.40 -8.03
CA GLY A 116 -2.68 10.12 -7.97
C GLY A 116 -2.65 11.54 -8.54
N ASN A 117 -1.57 11.95 -9.21
CA ASN A 117 -1.53 13.18 -10.01
C ASN A 117 -1.83 12.85 -11.46
N VAL A 118 -2.66 13.66 -12.11
CA VAL A 118 -2.94 13.51 -13.54
C VAL A 118 -1.67 13.78 -14.35
N VAL A 119 -1.32 12.84 -15.21
CA VAL A 119 -0.18 12.90 -16.13
C VAL A 119 -0.59 12.41 -17.52
N ASN A 120 0.25 12.66 -18.53
CA ASN A 120 0.02 12.15 -19.87
C ASN A 120 0.21 10.63 -19.92
N CYS A 121 -0.70 9.90 -20.58
CA CYS A 121 -0.63 8.45 -20.64
C CYS A 121 0.65 7.91 -21.31
N ASN A 122 1.17 8.62 -22.30
CA ASN A 122 2.42 8.27 -22.98
C ASN A 122 3.69 8.41 -22.13
N THR A 123 3.60 8.90 -20.89
CA THR A 123 4.73 8.88 -19.93
C THR A 123 4.69 7.66 -19.00
N LEU A 124 3.52 7.02 -18.84
CA LEU A 124 3.32 5.86 -17.96
C LEU A 124 3.19 4.54 -18.70
N PHE A 125 2.77 4.58 -19.96
CA PHE A 125 2.58 3.42 -20.81
C PHE A 125 3.39 3.59 -22.09
N SER A 126 3.98 2.49 -22.56
CA SER A 126 4.67 2.41 -23.84
C SER A 126 3.76 1.78 -24.89
N ALA A 127 4.03 2.05 -26.17
CA ALA A 127 3.38 1.38 -27.29
C ALA A 127 4.40 0.56 -28.12
N PRO A 128 4.01 -0.61 -28.67
CA PRO A 128 2.76 -1.32 -28.39
C PRO A 128 2.76 -1.87 -26.96
N GLY A 129 1.59 -2.26 -26.46
CA GLY A 129 1.47 -2.85 -25.14
C GLY A 129 0.12 -3.49 -24.89
N ARG A 130 -0.09 -3.93 -23.65
CA ARG A 130 -1.33 -4.56 -23.19
C ARG A 130 -1.80 -3.94 -21.88
N ILE A 131 -3.10 -3.78 -21.76
CA ILE A 131 -3.78 -3.34 -20.54
C ILE A 131 -4.81 -4.36 -20.08
N LEU A 132 -5.14 -4.31 -18.79
CA LEU A 132 -6.25 -5.02 -18.17
C LEU A 132 -7.30 -4.01 -17.70
N ILE A 133 -8.57 -4.27 -18.03
CA ILE A 133 -9.73 -3.56 -17.47
C ILE A 133 -10.68 -4.60 -16.91
N GLU A 134 -10.91 -4.59 -15.60
CA GLU A 134 -11.67 -5.62 -14.89
C GLU A 134 -11.11 -7.03 -15.16
N SER A 135 -11.72 -7.78 -16.07
CA SER A 135 -11.26 -9.11 -16.54
C SER A 135 -10.94 -9.16 -18.03
N GLU A 136 -11.07 -8.05 -18.76
CA GLU A 136 -10.76 -7.96 -20.19
C GLU A 136 -9.28 -7.56 -20.40
N LEU A 137 -8.57 -8.35 -21.19
CA LEU A 137 -7.25 -8.00 -21.70
C LEU A 137 -7.40 -7.31 -23.06
N ILE A 138 -6.69 -6.20 -23.23
CA ILE A 138 -6.75 -5.36 -24.43
C ILE A 138 -5.32 -5.06 -24.88
N ASP A 139 -4.96 -5.50 -26.08
CA ASP A 139 -3.73 -5.10 -26.77
C ASP A 139 -3.93 -3.75 -27.45
N TYR A 140 -2.91 -2.90 -27.50
CA TYR A 140 -2.94 -1.61 -28.19
C TYR A 140 -1.64 -1.33 -28.92
N THR A 141 -1.73 -0.59 -30.03
CA THR A 141 -0.57 -0.30 -30.89
C THR A 141 -0.02 1.12 -30.70
N GLY A 142 -0.81 2.03 -30.11
CA GLY A 142 -0.41 3.41 -29.85
C GLY A 142 -0.87 3.92 -28.48
N VAL A 143 -0.15 4.90 -27.93
CA VAL A 143 -0.50 5.61 -26.70
C VAL A 143 -0.41 7.12 -26.93
N GLY A 144 -1.53 7.81 -26.74
CA GLY A 144 -1.62 9.26 -26.76
C GLY A 144 -1.45 9.86 -25.36
N ILE A 145 -1.75 11.15 -25.21
CA ILE A 145 -1.71 11.83 -23.90
C ILE A 145 -2.87 11.42 -22.98
N ALA A 146 -3.99 10.93 -23.54
CA ALA A 146 -5.21 10.61 -22.80
C ALA A 146 -5.99 9.43 -23.42
N ASN A 147 -5.30 8.56 -24.16
CA ASN A 147 -5.92 7.39 -24.79
C ASN A 147 -4.89 6.33 -25.21
N PHE A 148 -5.39 5.12 -25.43
CA PHE A 148 -4.72 4.04 -26.15
C PHE A 148 -5.43 3.86 -27.50
N THR A 149 -4.67 3.66 -28.57
CA THR A 149 -5.20 3.53 -29.94
C THR A 149 -4.83 2.18 -30.56
N GLY A 150 -5.62 1.75 -31.55
CA GLY A 150 -5.45 0.45 -32.19
C GLY A 150 -5.74 -0.70 -31.23
N ALA A 151 -6.77 -0.53 -30.38
CA ALA A 151 -7.14 -1.49 -29.36
C ALA A 151 -7.71 -2.77 -30.00
N THR A 152 -7.10 -3.91 -29.70
CA THR A 152 -7.59 -5.25 -29.97
C THR A 152 -8.10 -5.84 -28.66
N ARG A 153 -9.38 -6.18 -28.63
CA ARG A 153 -10.16 -6.41 -27.42
C ARG A 153 -10.37 -7.91 -27.17
N GLY A 154 -10.55 -8.31 -25.92
CA GLY A 154 -10.79 -9.71 -25.56
C GLY A 154 -9.64 -10.67 -25.96
N VAL A 155 -8.39 -10.26 -25.77
CA VAL A 155 -7.22 -11.09 -26.12
C VAL A 155 -6.97 -12.18 -25.07
N ASP A 156 -6.18 -13.19 -25.42
CA ASP A 156 -5.75 -14.29 -24.53
C ASP A 156 -6.89 -14.98 -23.76
N GLY A 157 -8.03 -15.16 -24.43
CA GLY A 157 -9.21 -15.85 -23.89
C GLY A 157 -10.09 -15.00 -22.98
N SER A 158 -9.76 -13.73 -22.77
CA SER A 158 -10.67 -12.78 -22.12
C SER A 158 -11.83 -12.40 -23.03
N LEU A 159 -12.95 -11.92 -22.47
CA LEU A 159 -14.13 -11.56 -23.23
C LEU A 159 -14.17 -10.06 -23.48
N ALA A 160 -14.39 -9.67 -24.74
CA ALA A 160 -14.64 -8.30 -25.14
C ALA A 160 -16.00 -7.82 -24.62
N VAL A 161 -16.01 -6.97 -23.58
CA VAL A 161 -17.21 -6.44 -22.92
C VAL A 161 -17.23 -4.91 -22.93
N ALA A 162 -18.39 -4.34 -22.62
CA ALA A 162 -18.49 -2.89 -22.41
C ALA A 162 -18.05 -2.56 -20.98
N HIS A 163 -17.26 -1.50 -20.83
CA HIS A 163 -16.78 -1.04 -19.53
C HIS A 163 -17.31 0.36 -19.22
N ALA A 164 -17.76 0.54 -17.98
CA ALA A 164 -18.25 1.83 -17.51
C ALA A 164 -17.10 2.87 -17.41
N ILE A 165 -17.48 4.13 -17.29
CA ILE A 165 -16.53 5.20 -16.97
C ILE A 165 -15.86 4.97 -15.61
N ASP A 166 -14.65 5.50 -15.45
CA ASP A 166 -13.84 5.45 -14.23
C ASP A 166 -13.40 4.03 -13.80
N GLN A 167 -13.51 3.04 -14.68
CA GLN A 167 -12.91 1.73 -14.45
C GLN A 167 -11.39 1.80 -14.49
N GLY A 168 -10.74 1.07 -13.58
CA GLY A 168 -9.29 1.02 -13.49
C GLY A 168 -8.65 0.30 -14.67
N ILE A 169 -7.56 0.87 -15.16
CA ILE A 169 -6.74 0.36 -16.25
C ILE A 169 -5.37 -0.01 -15.67
N TYR A 170 -5.01 -1.28 -15.79
CA TYR A 170 -3.79 -1.85 -15.22
C TYR A 170 -2.85 -2.37 -16.31
N ARG A 171 -1.59 -2.57 -15.94
CA ARG A 171 -0.54 -3.01 -16.87
C ARG A 171 -0.59 -4.51 -17.02
N ALA A 172 -0.49 -5.00 -18.25
CA ALA A 172 -0.43 -6.42 -18.55
C ALA A 172 0.62 -6.71 -19.62
N THR A 173 1.12 -7.95 -19.66
CA THR A 173 2.05 -8.44 -20.67
C THR A 173 1.96 -9.96 -20.75
N GLY A 174 2.06 -10.53 -21.96
CA GLY A 174 2.03 -11.97 -22.15
C GLY A 174 3.40 -12.62 -21.92
N LEU A 175 3.43 -13.83 -21.37
CA LEU A 175 4.63 -14.66 -21.30
C LEU A 175 4.99 -15.20 -22.69
N THR A 176 6.27 -15.12 -23.06
CA THR A 176 6.77 -15.63 -24.35
C THR A 176 7.15 -17.11 -24.30
N ALA A 177 7.32 -17.67 -23.10
CA ALA A 177 7.55 -19.09 -22.87
C ALA A 177 7.00 -19.51 -21.50
N GLY A 178 6.72 -20.80 -21.32
CA GLY A 178 6.34 -21.35 -20.02
C GLY A 178 7.49 -21.29 -19.00
N VAL A 179 7.16 -21.21 -17.72
CA VAL A 179 8.12 -21.13 -16.62
C VAL A 179 7.85 -22.18 -15.56
N THR A 180 8.91 -22.70 -14.95
CA THR A 180 8.81 -23.60 -13.78
C THR A 180 8.55 -22.80 -12.51
N ASN A 181 8.18 -23.47 -11.41
CA ASN A 181 8.00 -22.83 -10.09
C ASN A 181 9.29 -22.26 -9.45
N ALA A 182 10.46 -22.54 -10.04
CA ALA A 182 11.75 -22.03 -9.56
C ALA A 182 12.37 -20.98 -10.49
N ALA A 183 11.68 -20.58 -11.56
CA ALA A 183 12.22 -19.63 -12.53
C ALA A 183 12.41 -18.23 -11.90
N ALA A 184 13.65 -17.73 -11.91
CA ALA A 184 14.02 -16.40 -11.43
C ALA A 184 13.98 -15.32 -12.52
N THR A 185 13.77 -15.72 -13.78
CA THR A 185 13.53 -14.82 -14.91
C THR A 185 12.27 -15.27 -15.62
N ILE A 186 11.31 -14.36 -15.76
CA ILE A 186 10.02 -14.57 -16.42
C ILE A 186 10.09 -13.92 -17.81
N PRO A 187 10.16 -14.71 -18.89
CA PRO A 187 10.25 -14.19 -20.24
C PRO A 187 8.89 -13.66 -20.68
N VAL A 188 8.82 -12.37 -20.99
CA VAL A 188 7.59 -11.67 -21.38
C VAL A 188 7.79 -10.88 -22.66
N VAL A 189 6.69 -10.55 -23.32
CA VAL A 189 6.71 -9.77 -24.58
C VAL A 189 7.34 -8.40 -24.36
N SER A 190 7.02 -7.76 -23.25
CA SER A 190 7.58 -6.46 -22.86
C SER A 190 7.49 -6.26 -21.36
N THR A 191 8.50 -5.63 -20.78
CA THR A 191 8.50 -5.11 -19.40
C THR A 191 8.28 -3.60 -19.36
N ALA A 192 8.08 -2.95 -20.50
CA ALA A 192 7.97 -1.50 -20.57
C ALA A 192 6.70 -1.00 -19.84
N GLY A 193 6.83 0.10 -19.11
CA GLY A 193 5.77 0.66 -18.27
C GLY A 193 5.59 -0.03 -16.91
N PHE A 194 6.09 -1.25 -16.69
CA PHE A 194 6.04 -1.91 -15.38
C PHE A 194 6.99 -1.25 -14.38
N THR A 195 6.54 -1.12 -13.14
CA THR A 195 7.35 -0.59 -12.04
C THR A 195 8.17 -1.72 -11.42
N ILE A 196 9.48 -1.72 -11.66
CA ILE A 196 10.45 -2.69 -11.13
C ILE A 196 11.57 -1.90 -10.41
N PRO A 197 12.02 -2.29 -9.20
CA PRO A 197 11.62 -3.47 -8.43
C PRO A 197 10.15 -3.42 -7.97
N GLY A 198 9.46 -4.55 -8.00
CA GLY A 198 8.05 -4.62 -7.63
C GLY A 198 7.40 -5.98 -7.90
N THR A 199 6.21 -6.16 -7.32
CA THR A 199 5.41 -7.38 -7.49
C THR A 199 4.69 -7.40 -8.84
N ILE A 200 4.67 -8.57 -9.44
CA ILE A 200 3.94 -8.94 -10.66
C ILE A 200 3.07 -10.15 -10.31
N LYS A 201 1.86 -10.19 -10.85
CA LYS A 201 0.94 -11.31 -10.69
C LYS A 201 0.88 -12.12 -11.97
N ILE A 202 0.91 -13.44 -11.87
CA ILE A 202 0.60 -14.36 -12.97
C ILE A 202 -0.41 -15.38 -12.43
N ASP A 203 -1.57 -15.49 -13.08
CA ASP A 203 -2.67 -16.33 -12.60
C ASP A 203 -3.04 -16.01 -11.13
N GLN A 204 -2.72 -16.92 -10.21
CA GLN A 204 -2.93 -16.79 -8.76
C GLN A 204 -1.61 -16.59 -7.97
N GLU A 205 -0.47 -16.53 -8.67
CA GLU A 205 0.84 -16.33 -8.05
C GLU A 205 1.27 -14.86 -8.09
N PHE A 206 1.86 -14.40 -6.99
CA PHE A 206 2.56 -13.13 -6.89
C PHE A 206 4.07 -13.38 -6.81
N LEU A 207 4.82 -12.65 -7.61
CA LEU A 207 6.26 -12.74 -7.69
C LEU A 207 6.90 -11.35 -7.62
N TYR A 208 7.93 -11.20 -6.80
CA TYR A 208 8.63 -9.94 -6.60
C TYR A 208 9.88 -9.91 -7.46
N CYS A 209 9.91 -9.05 -8.47
CA CYS A 209 11.01 -8.96 -9.43
C CYS A 209 11.82 -7.69 -9.22
N THR A 210 13.13 -7.77 -9.49
CA THR A 210 14.09 -6.69 -9.21
C THR A 210 14.72 -6.10 -10.46
N GLY A 211 14.60 -6.75 -11.60
CA GLY A 211 15.13 -6.28 -12.88
C GLY A 211 14.23 -6.61 -14.07
N THR A 212 14.65 -6.12 -15.25
CA THR A 212 13.94 -6.26 -16.53
C THR A 212 14.80 -6.86 -17.65
N VAL A 213 15.94 -7.46 -17.28
CA VAL A 213 16.89 -8.01 -18.26
C VAL A 213 16.40 -9.38 -18.72
N GLY A 214 16.04 -9.50 -20.01
CA GLY A 214 15.55 -10.74 -20.61
C GLY A 214 14.10 -11.10 -20.25
N GLY A 215 13.33 -10.12 -19.77
CA GLY A 215 12.01 -10.31 -19.15
C GLY A 215 12.02 -9.78 -17.72
N PHE A 216 11.01 -10.08 -16.90
CA PHE A 216 11.12 -9.76 -15.48
C PHE A 216 12.21 -10.65 -14.86
N SER A 217 13.23 -10.05 -14.27
CA SER A 217 14.42 -10.76 -13.77
C SER A 217 14.65 -10.55 -12.29
N GLY A 218 15.43 -11.45 -11.69
CA GLY A 218 15.66 -11.46 -10.24
C GLY A 218 14.35 -11.61 -9.46
N CYS A 219 13.47 -12.48 -9.97
CA CYS A 219 12.15 -12.71 -9.40
C CYS A 219 12.21 -13.74 -8.27
N THR A 220 11.75 -13.34 -7.09
CA THR A 220 11.37 -14.25 -6.01
C THR A 220 9.94 -14.72 -6.29
N ARG A 221 9.73 -16.04 -6.32
CA ARG A 221 8.44 -16.70 -6.62
C ARG A 221 7.63 -16.96 -5.35
N GLY A 222 6.31 -17.11 -5.47
CA GLY A 222 5.44 -17.38 -4.33
C GLY A 222 5.50 -16.32 -3.23
N THR A 223 5.77 -15.08 -3.61
CA THR A 223 5.79 -13.93 -2.68
C THR A 223 4.38 -13.53 -2.32
N GLN A 224 4.22 -12.69 -1.29
CA GLN A 224 2.90 -12.32 -0.78
C GLN A 224 2.12 -13.63 -0.61
N GLY A 225 2.68 -14.57 0.18
CA GLY A 225 2.17 -15.90 0.53
C GLY A 225 1.45 -16.75 -0.53
N SER A 226 1.55 -16.38 -1.80
CA SER A 226 1.09 -17.19 -2.91
C SER A 226 1.99 -18.40 -3.07
N GLN A 227 1.51 -19.41 -3.78
CA GLN A 227 2.33 -20.59 -4.05
C GLN A 227 3.10 -20.39 -5.34
N ALA A 228 4.40 -20.75 -5.32
CA ALA A 228 5.20 -20.80 -6.53
C ALA A 228 4.74 -21.98 -7.42
N ILE A 229 4.16 -21.68 -8.59
CA ILE A 229 3.53 -22.65 -9.50
C ILE A 229 4.14 -22.54 -10.90
N ALA A 230 4.12 -23.60 -11.71
CA ALA A 230 4.53 -23.49 -13.11
C ALA A 230 3.45 -22.77 -13.94
N HIS A 231 3.85 -21.85 -14.81
CA HIS A 231 2.93 -21.16 -15.72
C HIS A 231 3.20 -21.56 -17.17
N ASN A 232 2.14 -21.65 -17.97
CA ASN A 232 2.23 -21.97 -19.38
C ASN A 232 2.70 -20.76 -20.20
N ALA A 233 3.19 -21.03 -21.42
CA ALA A 233 3.40 -19.97 -22.39
C ALA A 233 2.08 -19.23 -22.64
N LEU A 234 2.15 -17.93 -22.92
CA LEU A 234 0.99 -17.03 -23.09
C LEU A 234 0.18 -16.76 -21.81
N ALA A 235 0.60 -17.26 -20.63
CA ALA A 235 0.04 -16.74 -19.38
C ALA A 235 0.26 -15.23 -19.31
N THR A 236 -0.67 -14.51 -18.68
CA THR A 236 -0.59 -13.04 -18.62
C THR A 236 -0.03 -12.59 -17.27
N ALA A 237 1.05 -11.84 -17.33
CA ALA A 237 1.62 -11.13 -16.20
C ALA A 237 0.99 -9.74 -16.06
N ILE A 238 0.52 -9.40 -14.87
CA ILE A 238 -0.23 -8.19 -14.58
C ILE A 238 0.43 -7.46 -13.41
N GLN A 239 0.47 -6.13 -13.45
CA GLN A 239 0.80 -5.31 -12.30
C GLN A 239 -0.37 -4.39 -11.97
N VAL A 240 -0.86 -4.48 -10.73
CA VAL A 240 -2.04 -3.76 -10.25
C VAL A 240 -1.67 -2.81 -9.11
N PRO A 241 -0.81 -1.80 -9.35
CA PRO A 241 -0.48 -0.82 -8.33
C PRO A 241 -1.63 0.17 -8.19
N ILE A 242 -1.87 0.61 -6.97
CA ILE A 242 -2.81 1.67 -6.64
C ILE A 242 -2.09 2.72 -5.80
N THR A 243 -2.54 3.96 -5.89
CA THR A 243 -2.13 5.00 -4.98
C THR A 243 -3.28 5.31 -4.05
N VAL A 244 -3.03 5.23 -2.75
CA VAL A 244 -3.98 5.64 -1.72
C VAL A 244 -3.57 7.00 -1.18
N ARG A 245 -4.46 7.98 -1.28
CA ARG A 245 -4.24 9.32 -0.75
C ARG A 245 -5.18 9.55 0.41
N ALA A 246 -4.64 9.82 1.59
CA ALA A 246 -5.42 10.21 2.75
C ALA A 246 -5.22 11.69 3.06
N THR A 247 -6.32 12.36 3.39
CA THR A 247 -6.35 13.79 3.70
C THR A 247 -7.08 14.00 5.02
N VAL A 248 -6.45 14.73 5.93
CA VAL A 248 -7.01 15.12 7.24
C VAL A 248 -6.94 16.63 7.38
N ALA A 249 -8.04 17.26 7.78
CA ALA A 249 -8.08 18.69 8.00
C ALA A 249 -7.23 19.08 9.21
N THR A 250 -6.39 20.11 9.06
CA THR A 250 -5.56 20.59 10.18
C THR A 250 -6.27 21.61 11.05
N GLY A 251 -7.29 22.30 10.53
CA GLY A 251 -7.96 23.41 11.21
C GLY A 251 -7.27 24.77 11.05
N ILE A 252 -6.17 24.83 10.28
CA ILE A 252 -5.50 26.05 9.82
C ILE A 252 -5.47 26.08 8.28
N VAL A 253 -4.57 26.86 7.67
CA VAL A 253 -4.41 26.90 6.20
C VAL A 253 -3.78 25.60 5.71
N GLY A 254 -4.58 24.71 5.13
CA GLY A 254 -4.13 23.49 4.46
C GLY A 254 -4.55 22.19 5.15
N ASN A 255 -4.29 21.06 4.49
CA ASN A 255 -4.61 19.73 4.99
C ASN A 255 -3.33 18.91 5.16
N ALA A 256 -3.30 18.02 6.15
CA ALA A 256 -2.27 17.00 6.24
C ALA A 256 -2.59 15.89 5.22
N GLN A 257 -1.65 15.58 4.34
CA GLN A 257 -1.82 14.57 3.31
C GLN A 257 -0.74 13.47 3.43
N ARG A 258 -1.17 12.22 3.24
CA ARG A 258 -0.29 11.06 3.07
C ARG A 258 -0.65 10.33 1.80
N ILE A 259 0.37 9.97 1.03
CA ILE A 259 0.24 9.24 -0.22
C ILE A 259 1.02 7.95 -0.07
N LEU A 260 0.32 6.82 -0.17
CA LEU A 260 0.92 5.49 -0.15
C LEU A 260 0.72 4.83 -1.51
N GLN A 261 1.77 4.21 -2.03
CA GLN A 261 1.60 3.23 -3.09
C GLN A 261 1.30 1.88 -2.44
N ALA A 262 0.28 1.22 -2.92
CA ALA A 262 -0.01 -0.15 -2.58
C ALA A 262 -0.05 -0.98 -3.86
N GLN A 263 0.22 -2.27 -3.75
CA GLN A 263 -0.09 -3.22 -4.80
C GLN A 263 -1.36 -3.94 -4.34
N THR A 264 -2.42 -3.90 -5.14
CA THR A 264 -3.60 -4.73 -4.84
C THR A 264 -3.24 -6.18 -5.13
N GLY A 265 -3.59 -7.08 -4.21
CA GLY A 265 -3.15 -8.47 -4.25
C GLY A 265 -2.02 -8.83 -3.31
N VAL A 266 -1.57 -7.92 -2.43
CA VAL A 266 -0.74 -8.32 -1.28
C VAL A 266 -1.58 -9.26 -0.42
N TYR A 267 -1.29 -10.56 -0.51
CA TYR A 267 -1.56 -11.51 0.56
C TYR A 267 -1.11 -10.87 1.85
N ARG A 268 -2.06 -10.58 2.71
CA ARG A 268 -1.74 -10.28 4.08
C ARG A 268 -2.00 -11.55 4.82
N ASP A 269 -0.92 -12.14 5.30
CA ASP A 269 -1.02 -13.17 6.30
C ASP A 269 -1.79 -12.58 7.49
N SER A 270 -2.81 -13.28 7.93
CA SER A 270 -3.53 -12.89 9.14
C SER A 270 -3.83 -14.14 9.92
N TRP A 271 -3.82 -14.00 11.24
CA TRP A 271 -4.00 -15.13 12.12
C TRP A 271 -5.09 -14.82 13.11
N ALA A 272 -5.88 -15.83 13.41
CA ALA A 272 -6.81 -15.79 14.52
C ALA A 272 -6.59 -17.02 15.39
N VAL A 273 -6.80 -16.83 16.68
CA VAL A 273 -6.62 -17.86 17.69
C VAL A 273 -7.88 -17.95 18.55
N GLY A 274 -8.08 -19.08 19.21
CA GLY A 274 -9.25 -19.24 20.06
C GLY A 274 -9.26 -20.49 20.91
N ASN A 275 -10.48 -20.86 21.31
CA ASN A 275 -10.74 -22.01 22.18
C ASN A 275 -10.22 -23.32 21.57
N THR A 276 -9.96 -24.32 22.43
CA THR A 276 -9.54 -25.67 22.02
C THR A 276 -8.33 -25.65 21.07
N ALA A 277 -7.34 -24.82 21.37
CA ALA A 277 -6.14 -24.61 20.57
C ALA A 277 -6.41 -24.22 19.10
N THR A 278 -7.52 -23.51 18.85
CA THR A 278 -7.83 -23.01 17.51
C THR A 278 -6.73 -22.04 17.07
N LEU A 279 -6.16 -22.33 15.91
CA LEU A 279 -5.16 -21.53 15.23
C LEU A 279 -5.52 -21.58 13.74
N ILE A 280 -5.95 -20.44 13.19
CA ILE A 280 -6.34 -20.34 11.78
C ILE A 280 -5.55 -19.22 11.10
N ARG A 281 -5.28 -19.41 9.82
CA ARG A 281 -4.47 -18.51 8.99
C ARG A 281 -5.27 -18.08 7.77
N TRP A 282 -5.36 -16.79 7.53
CA TRP A 282 -5.84 -16.23 6.28
C TRP A 282 -4.69 -16.26 5.27
N ASN A 283 -4.86 -17.05 4.21
CA ASN A 283 -3.86 -17.20 3.16
C ASN A 283 -4.07 -16.19 2.01
N GLY A 284 -4.67 -15.03 2.29
CA GLY A 284 -5.04 -14.06 1.26
C GLY A 284 -6.30 -14.42 0.46
N ILE A 285 -6.80 -15.67 0.52
CA ILE A 285 -7.96 -16.15 -0.23
C ILE A 285 -9.01 -16.79 0.69
N ASN A 286 -8.57 -17.67 1.59
CA ASN A 286 -9.39 -18.44 2.52
C ASN A 286 -8.75 -18.48 3.91
N TRP A 287 -9.57 -18.78 4.91
CA TRP A 287 -9.09 -19.15 6.24
C TRP A 287 -8.80 -20.66 6.26
N ASP A 288 -7.56 -21.02 6.52
CA ASP A 288 -7.11 -22.40 6.68
C ASP A 288 -6.86 -22.72 8.15
N THR A 289 -7.18 -23.94 8.57
CA THR A 289 -6.80 -24.44 9.90
C THR A 289 -5.33 -24.81 9.94
N VAL A 290 -4.61 -24.33 10.96
CA VAL A 290 -3.21 -24.66 11.20
C VAL A 290 -3.11 -25.52 12.46
N THR A 291 -2.25 -26.53 12.42
CA THR A 291 -2.04 -27.40 13.60
C THR A 291 -1.38 -26.60 14.72
N SER A 292 -2.03 -26.57 15.88
CA SER A 292 -1.49 -25.92 17.08
C SER A 292 -0.54 -26.85 17.83
N PRO A 293 0.60 -26.35 18.35
CA PRO A 293 1.53 -27.14 19.17
C PRO A 293 1.01 -27.42 20.59
N VAL A 294 -0.13 -26.85 20.97
CA VAL A 294 -0.73 -26.98 22.32
C VAL A 294 -2.17 -27.44 22.22
N ALA A 295 -2.75 -27.86 23.35
CA ALA A 295 -4.16 -28.30 23.44
C ALA A 295 -5.05 -27.37 24.28
N VAL A 296 -4.51 -26.23 24.72
CA VAL A 296 -5.20 -25.24 25.56
C VAL A 296 -5.77 -24.09 24.72
N ASN A 297 -6.70 -23.31 25.28
CA ASN A 297 -7.21 -22.12 24.62
C ASN A 297 -6.08 -21.10 24.41
N LEU A 298 -6.06 -20.49 23.23
CA LEU A 298 -5.26 -19.33 22.90
C LEU A 298 -6.16 -18.09 22.96
N ASN A 299 -5.67 -17.04 23.62
CA ASN A 299 -6.46 -15.86 23.96
C ASN A 299 -6.11 -14.65 23.06
N SER A 300 -4.88 -14.59 22.55
CA SER A 300 -4.40 -13.47 21.74
C SER A 300 -3.21 -13.91 20.89
N ALA A 301 -3.05 -13.30 19.72
CA ALA A 301 -1.89 -13.46 18.86
C ALA A 301 -1.52 -12.13 18.21
N PHE A 302 -0.22 -11.94 17.99
CA PHE A 302 0.36 -10.78 17.35
C PHE A 302 1.47 -11.22 16.41
N LEU A 303 1.44 -10.73 15.17
CA LEU A 303 2.40 -11.07 14.13
C LEU A 303 3.08 -9.82 13.59
N LEU A 304 4.33 -10.01 13.16
CA LEU A 304 5.17 -9.03 12.51
C LEU A 304 5.49 -9.50 11.10
N ASP A 305 5.30 -8.58 10.17
CA ASP A 305 5.84 -8.62 8.82
C ASP A 305 7.04 -7.67 8.81
N THR A 306 8.26 -8.23 8.81
CA THR A 306 9.50 -7.48 9.00
C THR A 306 10.06 -6.94 7.70
N ASN A 307 9.69 -7.54 6.57
CA ASN A 307 10.17 -7.17 5.24
C ASN A 307 9.08 -6.49 4.37
N SER A 308 7.87 -6.33 4.90
CA SER A 308 6.69 -5.77 4.23
C SER A 308 6.27 -6.52 2.98
N ASP A 309 6.53 -7.83 2.92
CA ASP A 309 6.13 -8.70 1.80
C ASP A 309 4.71 -9.26 1.98
N GLY A 310 4.03 -8.93 3.09
CA GLY A 310 2.69 -9.37 3.40
C GLY A 310 2.61 -10.73 4.09
N ALA A 311 3.72 -11.46 4.25
CA ALA A 311 3.78 -12.66 5.06
C ALA A 311 4.18 -12.34 6.51
N ALA A 312 3.68 -13.10 7.49
CA ALA A 312 4.19 -12.99 8.85
C ALA A 312 5.56 -13.68 8.94
N ASP A 313 6.59 -12.92 9.29
CA ASP A 313 7.96 -13.43 9.50
C ASP A 313 8.18 -13.90 10.94
N GLU A 314 7.52 -13.22 11.88
CA GLU A 314 7.66 -13.48 13.31
C GLU A 314 6.32 -13.23 14.01
N GLY A 315 6.13 -13.85 15.17
CA GLY A 315 5.05 -13.44 16.06
C GLY A 315 4.87 -14.32 17.28
N TRP A 316 3.88 -13.96 18.09
CA TRP A 316 3.60 -14.59 19.36
C TRP A 316 2.12 -14.85 19.52
N ALA A 317 1.80 -15.97 20.17
CA ALA A 317 0.44 -16.27 20.62
C ALA A 317 0.48 -16.66 22.09
N VAL A 318 -0.50 -16.19 22.85
CA VAL A 318 -0.58 -16.45 24.29
C VAL A 318 -1.93 -17.06 24.66
N GLY A 319 -1.96 -17.81 25.76
CA GLY A 319 -3.16 -18.56 26.13
C GLY A 319 -3.24 -18.97 27.58
N ASN A 320 -4.17 -19.91 27.83
CA ASN A 320 -4.38 -20.48 29.15
C ASN A 320 -3.13 -21.21 29.63
N ARG A 321 -2.84 -21.16 30.93
CA ARG A 321 -1.68 -21.81 31.57
C ARG A 321 -1.50 -23.28 31.19
N ARG A 322 -0.26 -23.77 31.25
CA ARG A 322 0.11 -25.19 31.05
C ARG A 322 -0.09 -25.73 29.61
N GLY A 323 0.00 -24.87 28.60
CA GLY A 323 0.03 -25.31 27.20
C GLY A 323 1.40 -25.80 26.76
N CYS A 324 2.48 -25.14 27.18
CA CYS A 324 3.86 -25.55 26.90
C CYS A 324 4.44 -26.47 28.00
N ALA A 325 5.45 -27.27 27.66
CA ALA A 325 6.01 -28.29 28.54
C ALA A 325 6.80 -27.73 29.75
N ASN A 326 6.62 -28.40 30.91
CA ASN A 326 7.15 -28.08 32.26
C ASN A 326 6.67 -26.74 32.84
N PRO A 327 6.10 -26.75 34.06
CA PRO A 327 5.00 -25.88 34.46
C PRO A 327 5.30 -24.42 34.15
N GLY A 328 4.37 -23.76 33.47
CA GLY A 328 4.61 -22.41 33.04
C GLY A 328 3.53 -21.90 32.09
N LEU A 329 3.89 -20.87 31.36
CA LEU A 329 2.97 -20.11 30.52
C LEU A 329 2.66 -20.84 29.21
N THR A 330 1.60 -20.39 28.53
CA THR A 330 1.40 -20.70 27.11
C THR A 330 1.82 -19.49 26.32
N ILE A 331 3.04 -19.55 25.80
CA ILE A 331 3.58 -18.59 24.84
C ILE A 331 4.05 -19.42 23.65
N LEU A 332 3.51 -19.16 22.47
CA LEU A 332 3.96 -19.72 21.21
C LEU A 332 4.73 -18.65 20.45
N ARG A 333 5.77 -19.05 19.73
CA ARG A 333 6.49 -18.20 18.79
C ARG A 333 6.33 -18.74 17.37
N TRP A 334 5.96 -17.86 16.45
CA TRP A 334 6.02 -18.07 15.01
C TRP A 334 7.39 -17.63 14.50
N ASN A 335 8.00 -18.44 13.64
CA ASN A 335 9.33 -18.19 13.07
C ASN A 335 9.32 -18.05 11.54
N GLY A 336 8.17 -17.72 10.94
CA GLY A 336 7.99 -17.70 9.49
C GLY A 336 7.57 -19.05 8.88
N VAL A 337 7.70 -20.15 9.63
CA VAL A 337 7.43 -21.50 9.14
C VAL A 337 6.42 -22.26 10.01
N SER A 338 6.59 -22.22 11.33
CA SER A 338 5.77 -23.00 12.27
C SER A 338 5.64 -22.31 13.62
N TRP A 339 4.54 -22.59 14.33
CA TRP A 339 4.36 -22.21 15.72
C TRP A 339 5.02 -23.23 16.65
N ALA A 340 5.79 -22.76 17.63
CA ALA A 340 6.41 -23.62 18.62
C ALA A 340 6.43 -22.97 20.02
N CYS A 341 6.46 -23.80 21.06
CA CYS A 341 6.79 -23.33 22.41
C CYS A 341 8.28 -22.95 22.47
N PRO A 342 8.63 -21.68 22.79
CA PRO A 342 10.01 -21.28 22.97
C PRO A 342 10.57 -21.87 24.29
N GLY A 343 11.87 -22.19 24.29
CA GLY A 343 12.56 -22.68 25.49
C GLY A 343 12.91 -21.55 26.47
N GLY A 344 13.25 -21.91 27.72
CA GLY A 344 13.78 -20.97 28.71
C GLY A 344 12.76 -20.04 29.37
N LEU A 345 11.46 -20.37 29.29
CA LEU A 345 10.41 -19.60 29.94
C LEU A 345 10.47 -19.76 31.48
N PRO A 346 10.17 -18.70 32.23
CA PRO A 346 10.04 -18.80 33.68
C PRO A 346 8.85 -19.67 34.09
N VAL A 347 8.98 -20.35 35.22
CA VAL A 347 7.94 -21.22 35.79
C VAL A 347 6.86 -20.35 36.44
N VAL A 348 5.86 -19.97 35.65
CA VAL A 348 4.70 -19.16 36.09
C VAL A 348 3.40 -19.82 35.61
N ASP A 349 2.52 -20.18 36.55
CA ASP A 349 1.26 -20.92 36.25
C ASP A 349 0.05 -19.97 36.16
N GLN A 350 0.06 -19.08 35.16
CA GLN A 350 -1.01 -18.09 34.96
C GLN A 350 -1.49 -18.04 33.51
N ASN A 351 -2.75 -17.64 33.33
CA ASN A 351 -3.31 -17.36 32.01
C ASN A 351 -2.75 -16.03 31.50
N LEU A 352 -2.37 -16.00 30.23
CA LEU A 352 -2.02 -14.78 29.52
C LEU A 352 -3.17 -14.44 28.57
N ASN A 353 -3.61 -13.19 28.61
CA ASN A 353 -4.83 -12.77 27.91
C ASN A 353 -4.55 -11.89 26.69
N SER A 354 -3.38 -11.27 26.60
CA SER A 354 -3.01 -10.38 25.50
C SER A 354 -1.50 -10.41 25.26
N VAL A 355 -1.10 -10.24 24.01
CA VAL A 355 0.28 -9.98 23.59
C VAL A 355 0.30 -8.83 22.59
#